data_AF-A0A2U3PWX4-F1
#
_entry.id   AF-A0A2U3PWX4-F1
#
_cell.length_a   1.000
_cell.length_b   1.000
_cell.length_c   1.000
_cell.angle_alpha   90.00
_cell.angle_beta   90.00
_cell.angle_gamma   90.00
#
_symmetry.space_group_name_H-M   'P 1'
#
loop_
_entity.id
_entity.type
_entity.pdbx_description
1 polymer ?
#
loop_
_entity_poly.entity_id
_entity_poly.type
_entity_poly.pdbx_seq_one_letter_code
_entity_poly.pdbx_strand_id
1 'polypeptide(L)'
;MMERLDSWKLALERLRSAHSPDWAEAGRLLAEIARMSSDLTLRQAAEQALPVLRQAVDNHEHGVMLAAQRRLGVVLDVVHDLSVPRFGRRNAMPKQLSSEDRARKMLGLPLAVQLTCEEINRAYRRAAKGLHPDQGGSADAFIDLADARDILIHPGAHKDA
;
A
#
# COMPACT_ATOMS: atom_id res chain seq x y z
N MET A 1 15.53 -5.15 13.89
CA MET A 1 14.53 -6.10 13.35
C MET A 1 14.70 -6.32 11.85
N MET A 2 15.08 -5.30 11.04
CA MET A 2 15.36 -5.45 9.60
C MET A 2 16.52 -6.41 9.26
N GLU A 3 17.63 -6.39 10.02
CA GLU A 3 18.80 -7.24 9.70
C GLU A 3 18.50 -8.74 9.64
N ARG A 4 17.52 -9.23 10.42
CA ARG A 4 17.14 -10.65 10.37
C ARG A 4 16.33 -11.00 9.14
N LEU A 5 15.45 -10.10 8.68
CA LEU A 5 14.68 -10.29 7.45
C LEU A 5 15.59 -10.37 6.23
N ASP A 6 16.60 -9.50 6.14
CA ASP A 6 17.57 -9.53 5.05
C ASP A 6 18.43 -10.81 5.10
N SER A 7 18.81 -11.25 6.30
CA SER A 7 19.54 -12.51 6.48
C SER A 7 18.72 -13.74 6.04
N TRP A 8 17.44 -13.79 6.41
CA TRP A 8 16.53 -14.86 6.02
C TRP A 8 16.26 -14.83 4.51
N LYS A 9 16.08 -13.64 3.93
CA LYS A 9 15.93 -13.47 2.48
C LYS A 9 17.11 -14.07 1.72
N LEU A 10 18.33 -13.69 2.07
CA LEU A 10 19.54 -14.17 1.41
C LEU A 10 19.68 -15.70 1.55
N ALA A 11 19.40 -16.25 2.73
CA ALA A 11 19.45 -17.69 2.95
C ALA A 11 18.41 -18.45 2.10
N LEU A 12 17.18 -17.94 2.00
CA LEU A 12 16.12 -18.51 1.15
C LEU A 12 16.48 -18.41 -0.35
N GLU A 13 17.04 -17.30 -0.80
CA GLU A 13 17.48 -17.11 -2.19
C GLU A 13 18.61 -18.08 -2.57
N ARG A 14 19.55 -18.33 -1.65
CA ARG A 14 20.62 -19.32 -1.81
C ARG A 14 20.05 -20.73 -1.96
N LEU A 15 19.13 -21.12 -1.08
CA LEU A 15 18.49 -22.44 -1.13
C LEU A 15 17.67 -22.64 -2.41
N ARG A 16 16.99 -21.61 -2.88
CA ARG A 16 16.22 -21.65 -4.14
C ARG A 16 17.12 -21.78 -5.38
N SER A 17 18.29 -21.14 -5.36
CA SER A 17 19.21 -21.10 -6.51
C SER A 17 20.15 -22.31 -6.56
N ALA A 18 20.20 -23.13 -5.52
CA ALA A 18 21.02 -24.34 -5.47
C ALA A 18 20.52 -25.41 -6.46
N HIS A 19 21.43 -26.04 -7.20
CA HIS A 19 21.12 -27.12 -8.13
C HIS A 19 20.58 -28.37 -7.42
N SER A 20 20.99 -28.58 -6.17
CA SER A 20 20.47 -29.59 -5.25
C SER A 20 20.12 -28.91 -3.91
N PRO A 21 18.84 -28.54 -3.70
CA PRO A 21 18.43 -27.85 -2.47
C PRO A 21 18.59 -28.75 -1.24
N ASP A 22 19.27 -28.27 -0.19
CA ASP A 22 19.28 -28.93 1.11
C ASP A 22 17.94 -28.67 1.82
N TRP A 23 17.00 -29.62 1.68
CA TRP A 23 15.67 -29.54 2.29
C TRP A 23 15.69 -29.56 3.82
N ALA A 24 16.73 -30.16 4.42
CA ALA A 24 16.88 -30.19 5.87
C ALA A 24 17.32 -28.81 6.38
N GLU A 25 18.23 -28.15 5.67
CA GLU A 25 18.61 -26.76 5.92
C GLU A 25 17.43 -25.81 5.73
N ALA A 26 16.69 -25.95 4.62
CA ALA A 26 15.49 -25.18 4.37
C ALA A 26 14.45 -25.37 5.49
N GLY A 27 14.23 -26.60 5.95
CA GLY A 27 13.32 -26.90 7.06
C GLY A 27 13.72 -26.22 8.37
N ARG A 28 15.02 -26.21 8.71
CA ARG A 28 15.54 -25.50 9.90
C ARG A 28 15.33 -24.00 9.81
N LEU A 29 15.62 -23.41 8.65
CA LEU A 29 15.44 -21.98 8.40
C LEU A 29 13.96 -21.57 8.53
N LEU A 30 13.04 -22.34 7.93
CA LEU A 30 11.61 -22.06 8.04
C LEU A 30 11.08 -22.23 9.48
N ALA A 31 11.62 -23.18 10.25
CA ALA A 31 11.26 -23.35 11.66
C ALA A 31 11.74 -22.16 12.50
N GLU A 32 12.91 -21.60 12.20
CA GLU A 32 13.40 -20.38 12.83
C GLU A 32 12.48 -19.18 12.51
N ILE A 33 12.13 -19.00 11.23
CA ILE A 33 11.22 -17.92 10.78
C ILE A 33 9.87 -18.04 11.48
N ALA A 34 9.27 -19.24 11.52
CA ALA A 34 8.01 -19.50 12.21
C ALA A 34 8.07 -19.13 13.70
N ARG A 35 9.19 -19.45 14.37
CA ARG A 35 9.34 -19.16 15.80
C ARG A 35 9.63 -17.70 16.10
N MET A 36 10.36 -17.01 15.21
CA MET A 36 10.99 -15.72 15.53
C MET A 36 10.46 -14.53 14.75
N SER A 37 9.66 -14.75 13.70
CA SER A 37 9.01 -13.68 12.96
C SER A 37 7.95 -13.00 13.83
N SER A 38 7.98 -11.67 13.88
CA SER A 38 6.90 -10.84 14.45
C SER A 38 5.74 -10.62 13.46
N ASP A 39 5.96 -10.84 12.16
CA ASP A 39 4.93 -10.75 11.14
C ASP A 39 4.12 -12.06 11.07
N LEU A 40 2.79 -11.93 11.21
CA LEU A 40 1.87 -13.06 11.24
C LEU A 40 1.83 -13.81 9.89
N THR A 41 1.86 -13.08 8.78
CA THR A 41 1.79 -13.65 7.43
C THR A 41 3.04 -14.49 7.16
N LEU A 42 4.20 -13.94 7.48
CA LEU A 42 5.47 -14.65 7.33
C LEU A 42 5.54 -15.90 8.22
N ARG A 43 5.09 -15.77 9.48
CA ARG A 43 5.03 -16.90 10.42
C ARG A 43 4.14 -18.02 9.89
N GLN A 44 2.92 -17.70 9.47
CA GLN A 44 1.97 -18.69 8.95
C GLN A 44 2.45 -19.33 7.66
N ALA A 45 3.03 -18.56 6.73
CA ALA A 45 3.60 -19.09 5.50
C ALA A 45 4.71 -20.11 5.80
N ALA A 46 5.60 -19.79 6.75
CA ALA A 46 6.65 -20.70 7.18
C ALA A 46 6.10 -21.97 7.85
N GLU A 47 5.15 -21.83 8.79
CA GLU A 47 4.49 -22.95 9.47
C GLU A 47 3.83 -23.92 8.49
N GLN A 48 3.13 -23.41 7.48
CA GLN A 48 2.44 -24.21 6.46
C GLN A 48 3.38 -24.92 5.48
N ALA A 49 4.61 -24.43 5.32
CA ALA A 49 5.60 -25.02 4.43
C ALA A 49 6.39 -26.16 5.10
N LEU A 50 6.55 -26.14 6.43
CA LEU A 50 7.33 -27.13 7.19
C LEU A 50 7.00 -28.60 6.91
N PRO A 51 5.72 -29.05 6.85
CA PRO A 51 5.41 -30.46 6.62
C PRO A 51 5.90 -30.95 5.26
N VAL A 52 5.77 -30.12 4.23
CA VAL A 52 6.18 -30.44 2.86
C VAL A 52 7.70 -30.51 2.74
N LEU A 53 8.42 -29.62 3.43
CA LEU A 53 9.88 -29.66 3.46
C LEU A 53 10.40 -30.88 4.21
N ARG A 54 9.78 -31.26 5.34
CA ARG A 54 10.12 -32.51 6.05
C ARG A 54 9.92 -33.72 5.17
N GLN A 55 8.79 -33.77 4.44
CA GLN A 55 8.53 -34.85 3.50
C GLN A 55 9.58 -34.90 2.38
N ALA A 56 10.08 -33.77 1.90
CA ALA A 56 11.13 -33.73 0.87
C ALA A 56 12.52 -34.16 1.38
N VAL A 57 12.78 -34.13 2.69
CA VAL A 57 14.00 -34.68 3.28
C VAL A 57 13.99 -36.21 3.23
N ASP A 58 12.84 -36.81 3.57
CA ASP A 58 12.70 -38.26 3.65
C ASP A 58 12.32 -38.90 2.29
N ASN A 59 11.64 -38.16 1.42
CA ASN A 59 11.12 -38.62 0.14
C ASN A 59 11.63 -37.75 -1.03
N HIS A 60 12.44 -38.38 -1.89
CA HIS A 60 13.09 -37.76 -3.05
C HIS A 60 12.22 -37.84 -4.32
N GLU A 61 10.93 -38.17 -4.20
CA GLU A 61 9.98 -38.11 -5.30
C GLU A 61 9.93 -36.70 -5.90
N HIS A 62 10.00 -36.64 -7.22
CA HIS A 62 10.03 -35.38 -7.96
C HIS A 62 8.82 -34.48 -7.65
N GLY A 63 7.63 -35.06 -7.44
CA GLY A 63 6.43 -34.31 -7.06
C GLY A 63 6.52 -33.65 -5.67
N VAL A 64 7.14 -34.34 -4.70
CA VAL A 64 7.35 -33.83 -3.33
C VAL A 64 8.39 -32.70 -3.37
N MET A 65 9.48 -32.87 -4.10
CA MET A 65 10.51 -31.83 -4.27
C MET A 65 9.94 -30.57 -4.94
N LEU A 66 9.12 -30.72 -5.99
CA LEU A 66 8.43 -29.60 -6.63
C LEU A 66 7.46 -28.89 -5.68
N ALA A 67 6.75 -29.64 -4.84
CA ALA A 67 5.87 -29.05 -3.83
C ALA A 67 6.67 -28.27 -2.77
N ALA A 68 7.81 -28.80 -2.32
CA ALA A 68 8.70 -28.11 -1.39
C ALA A 68 9.28 -26.84 -2.00
N GLN A 69 9.69 -26.89 -3.28
CA GLN A 69 10.19 -25.73 -4.01
C GLN A 69 9.13 -24.62 -4.14
N ARG A 70 7.87 -24.98 -4.44
CA ARG A 70 6.75 -24.02 -4.49
C ARG A 70 6.51 -23.37 -3.12
N ARG A 71 6.51 -24.17 -2.05
CA ARG A 71 6.32 -23.66 -0.68
C ARG A 71 7.45 -22.72 -0.24
N LEU A 72 8.69 -23.05 -0.60
CA LEU A 72 9.85 -22.18 -0.38
C LEU A 72 9.71 -20.85 -1.14
N GLY A 73 9.22 -20.89 -2.38
CA GLY A 73 8.92 -19.70 -3.18
C GLY A 73 7.92 -18.76 -2.51
N VAL A 74 6.80 -19.29 -2.01
CA VAL A 74 5.78 -18.49 -1.30
C VAL A 74 6.37 -17.77 -0.08
N VAL A 75 7.19 -18.48 0.72
CA VAL A 75 7.83 -17.87 1.90
C VAL A 75 8.81 -16.77 1.47
N LEU A 76 9.59 -17.02 0.41
CA LEU A 76 10.51 -16.02 -0.14
C LEU A 76 9.78 -14.78 -0.67
N ASP A 77 8.63 -14.94 -1.33
CA ASP A 77 7.82 -13.81 -1.82
C ASP A 77 7.33 -12.93 -0.65
N VAL A 78 6.87 -13.55 0.45
CA VAL A 78 6.44 -12.83 1.65
C VAL A 78 7.62 -12.09 2.30
N VAL A 79 8.79 -12.74 2.41
CA VAL A 79 10.01 -12.08 2.93
C VAL A 79 10.43 -10.93 2.02
N HIS A 80 10.36 -11.12 0.70
CA HIS A 80 10.67 -10.10 -0.28
C HIS A 80 9.77 -8.87 -0.09
N ASP A 81 8.45 -9.06 -0.01
CA ASP A 81 7.47 -7.99 0.20
C ASP A 81 7.64 -7.22 1.52
N LEU A 82 8.22 -7.86 2.53
CA LEU A 82 8.57 -7.25 3.82
C LEU A 82 9.92 -6.53 3.77
N SER A 83 10.87 -6.99 2.94
CA SER A 83 12.20 -6.40 2.78
C SER A 83 12.24 -5.19 1.85
N VAL A 84 11.31 -5.10 0.87
CA VAL A 84 11.27 -3.98 -0.06
C VAL A 84 10.88 -2.70 0.71
N PRO A 85 11.69 -1.63 0.64
CA PRO A 85 11.31 -0.35 1.20
C PRO A 85 9.98 0.09 0.61
N ARG A 86 8.96 0.25 1.45
CA ARG A 86 7.62 0.65 1.03
C ARG A 86 7.59 2.15 0.66
N PHE A 87 8.30 2.55 -0.38
CA PHE A 87 8.08 3.84 -1.01
C PHE A 87 6.81 3.77 -1.85
N GLY A 88 5.81 4.58 -1.50
CA GLY A 88 4.63 4.79 -2.34
C GLY A 88 3.45 3.83 -2.15
N ARG A 89 3.21 3.24 -0.97
CA ARG A 89 1.92 2.56 -0.74
C ARG A 89 0.79 3.57 -0.54
N ARG A 90 -0.20 3.51 -1.44
CA ARG A 90 -1.58 4.05 -1.35
C ARG A 90 -2.40 3.47 -0.17
N ASN A 91 -1.77 3.24 0.99
CA ASN A 91 -2.41 2.88 2.27
C ASN A 91 -2.03 3.86 3.38
N ALA A 92 -1.50 5.04 3.04
CA ALA A 92 -1.72 6.18 3.92
C ALA A 92 -3.25 6.28 4.05
N MET A 93 -3.78 6.23 5.28
CA MET A 93 -5.16 6.63 5.58
C MET A 93 -5.47 7.83 4.67
N PRO A 94 -6.63 7.86 3.96
CA PRO A 94 -6.91 8.96 3.04
C PRO A 94 -6.61 10.23 3.80
N LYS A 95 -5.52 10.92 3.43
CA LYS A 95 -5.08 12.14 4.11
C LYS A 95 -6.36 12.96 4.11
N GLN A 96 -6.92 13.23 5.30
CA GLN A 96 -8.15 13.98 5.38
C GLN A 96 -7.87 15.24 4.57
N LEU A 97 -8.54 15.34 3.42
CA LEU A 97 -8.31 16.46 2.51
C LEU A 97 -8.59 17.68 3.37
N SER A 98 -7.58 18.56 3.50
CA SER A 98 -7.78 19.83 4.17
C SER A 98 -9.00 20.50 3.55
N SER A 99 -9.74 21.31 4.31
CA SER A 99 -10.88 22.07 3.79
C SER A 99 -10.53 22.79 2.48
N GLU A 100 -9.28 23.23 2.37
CA GLU A 100 -8.67 23.82 1.18
C GLU A 100 -8.56 22.84 -0.02
N ASP A 101 -8.10 21.61 0.20
CA ASP A 101 -8.00 20.60 -0.87
C ASP A 101 -9.38 20.14 -1.34
N ARG A 102 -10.35 20.07 -0.43
CA ARG A 102 -11.75 19.79 -0.77
C ARG A 102 -12.34 20.91 -1.62
N ALA A 103 -12.10 22.17 -1.24
CA ALA A 103 -12.53 23.34 -1.99
C ALA A 103 -11.89 23.40 -3.39
N ARG A 104 -10.59 23.11 -3.51
CA ARG A 104 -9.91 22.99 -4.81
C ARG A 104 -10.55 21.91 -5.68
N LYS A 105 -10.80 20.72 -5.11
CA LYS A 105 -11.42 19.62 -5.85
C LYS A 105 -12.82 20.00 -6.37
N MET A 106 -13.60 20.71 -5.57
CA MET A 106 -14.96 21.11 -5.93
C MET A 106 -15.00 22.16 -7.03
N LEU A 107 -13.99 23.04 -7.08
CA LEU A 107 -13.81 24.03 -8.15
C LEU A 107 -13.04 23.47 -9.36
N GLY A 108 -12.60 22.21 -9.33
CA GLY A 108 -11.82 21.59 -10.40
C GLY A 108 -10.40 22.18 -10.54
N LEU A 109 -9.82 22.64 -9.44
CA LEU A 109 -8.51 23.27 -9.37
C LEU A 109 -7.39 22.26 -9.02
N PRO A 110 -6.16 22.46 -9.53
CA PRO A 110 -5.03 21.59 -9.19
C PRO A 110 -4.64 21.70 -7.70
N LEU A 111 -4.37 20.57 -7.06
CA LEU A 111 -4.08 20.50 -5.62
C LEU A 111 -2.66 20.96 -5.24
N ALA A 112 -1.70 20.88 -6.17
CA ALA A 112 -0.27 21.05 -5.88
C ALA A 112 0.32 22.37 -6.40
N VAL A 113 -0.51 23.30 -6.88
CA VAL A 113 -0.07 24.54 -7.53
C VAL A 113 -0.56 25.75 -6.73
N GLN A 114 0.27 26.80 -6.66
CA GLN A 114 -0.16 28.09 -6.12
C GLN A 114 -1.21 28.70 -7.04
N LEU A 115 -2.37 29.03 -6.48
CA LEU A 115 -3.49 29.60 -7.21
C LEU A 115 -3.63 31.07 -6.84
N THR A 116 -3.85 31.90 -7.85
CA THR A 116 -4.20 33.31 -7.66
C THR A 116 -5.70 33.47 -7.43
N CYS A 117 -6.10 34.56 -6.79
CA CYS A 117 -7.52 34.89 -6.58
C CYS A 117 -8.32 34.95 -7.90
N GLU A 118 -7.69 35.40 -8.99
CA GLU A 118 -8.32 35.45 -10.31
C GLU A 118 -8.61 34.06 -10.88
N GLU A 119 -7.69 33.11 -10.68
CA GLU A 119 -7.85 31.73 -11.13
C GLU A 119 -8.96 31.01 -10.36
N ILE A 120 -9.04 31.25 -9.05
CA ILE A 120 -10.12 30.76 -8.18
C ILE A 120 -11.47 31.32 -8.65
N ASN A 121 -11.58 32.63 -8.87
CA ASN A 121 -12.81 33.28 -9.34
C ASN A 121 -13.21 32.84 -10.76
N ARG A 122 -12.24 32.54 -11.63
CA ARG A 122 -12.49 32.02 -12.98
C ARG A 122 -13.03 30.58 -12.92
N ALA A 123 -12.47 29.74 -12.06
CA ALA A 123 -12.97 28.39 -11.84
C ALA A 123 -14.37 28.39 -11.22
N TYR A 124 -14.62 29.23 -10.21
CA TYR A 124 -15.93 29.43 -9.62
C TYR A 124 -16.98 29.83 -10.67
N ARG A 125 -16.73 30.85 -11.49
CA ARG A 125 -17.67 31.26 -12.55
C ARG A 125 -17.96 30.16 -13.57
N ARG A 126 -16.98 29.29 -13.85
CA ARG A 126 -17.17 28.14 -14.75
C ARG A 126 -18.07 27.08 -14.11
N ALA A 127 -17.79 26.70 -12.87
CA ALA A 127 -18.59 25.71 -12.14
C ALA A 127 -20.01 26.21 -11.84
N ALA A 128 -20.14 27.48 -11.46
CA ALA A 128 -21.41 28.12 -11.16
C ALA A 128 -22.37 28.14 -12.35
N LYS A 129 -21.85 28.29 -13.58
CA LYS A 129 -22.67 28.21 -14.80
C LYS A 129 -23.33 26.84 -14.99
N GLY A 130 -22.66 25.75 -14.61
CA GLY A 130 -23.20 24.40 -14.74
C GLY A 130 -24.08 23.95 -13.57
N LEU A 131 -23.96 24.61 -12.42
CA LEU A 131 -24.70 24.28 -11.18
C LEU A 131 -25.80 25.28 -10.84
N HIS A 132 -26.04 26.28 -11.69
CA HIS A 132 -27.08 27.28 -11.45
C HIS A 132 -28.48 26.64 -11.44
N PRO A 133 -29.35 26.93 -10.45
CA PRO A 133 -30.69 26.35 -10.37
C PRO A 133 -31.54 26.62 -11.62
N ASP A 134 -31.40 27.80 -12.23
CA ASP A 134 -32.10 28.12 -13.49
C ASP A 134 -31.65 27.28 -14.70
N GLN A 135 -30.53 26.55 -14.60
CA GLN A 135 -30.04 25.63 -15.64
C GLN A 135 -30.19 24.15 -15.22
N GLY A 136 -31.02 23.87 -14.21
CA GLY A 136 -31.27 22.52 -13.70
C GLY A 136 -30.30 22.07 -12.60
N GLY A 137 -29.54 23.02 -12.01
CA GLY A 137 -28.71 22.76 -10.84
C GLY A 137 -29.48 22.79 -9.52
N SER A 138 -28.79 22.51 -8.42
CA SER A 138 -29.35 22.59 -7.06
C SER A 138 -28.87 23.87 -6.37
N ALA A 139 -29.78 24.54 -5.65
CA ALA A 139 -29.44 25.69 -4.81
C ALA A 139 -28.39 25.33 -3.74
N ASP A 140 -28.51 24.13 -3.14
CA ASP A 140 -27.54 23.64 -2.15
C ASP A 140 -26.16 23.46 -2.76
N ALA A 141 -26.09 22.92 -3.99
CA ALA A 141 -24.83 22.74 -4.70
C ALA A 141 -24.18 24.08 -5.09
N PHE A 142 -24.98 25.14 -5.26
CA PHE A 142 -24.48 26.49 -5.50
C PHE A 142 -23.93 27.13 -4.21
N ILE A 143 -24.59 26.91 -3.07
CA ILE A 143 -24.11 27.36 -1.76
C ILE A 143 -22.77 26.71 -1.42
N ASP A 144 -22.68 25.38 -1.56
CA ASP A 144 -21.43 24.65 -1.35
C ASP A 144 -20.29 25.25 -2.20
N LEU A 145 -20.58 25.55 -3.47
CA LEU A 145 -19.61 26.11 -4.40
C LEU A 145 -19.11 27.51 -3.99
N ALA A 146 -19.99 28.33 -3.42
CA ALA A 146 -19.64 29.63 -2.87
C ALA A 146 -18.73 29.48 -1.64
N ASP A 147 -19.06 28.57 -0.72
CA ASP A 147 -18.25 28.28 0.47
C ASP A 147 -16.84 27.81 0.10
N ALA A 148 -16.70 26.95 -0.90
CA ALA A 148 -15.39 26.52 -1.38
C ALA A 148 -14.56 27.68 -1.97
N ARG A 149 -15.18 28.63 -2.67
CA ARG A 149 -14.48 29.81 -3.14
C ARG A 149 -13.97 30.64 -1.94
N ASP A 150 -14.80 30.83 -0.93
CA ASP A 150 -14.46 31.66 0.22
C ASP A 150 -13.34 31.04 1.07
N ILE A 151 -13.32 29.71 1.24
CA ILE A 151 -12.21 28.98 1.88
C ILE A 151 -10.87 29.24 1.18
N LEU A 152 -10.85 29.32 -0.16
CA LEU A 152 -9.63 29.53 -0.92
C LEU A 152 -9.18 31.00 -0.98
N ILE A 153 -10.12 31.96 -0.92
CA ILE A 153 -9.81 33.39 -0.93
C ILE A 153 -9.42 33.87 0.48
N HIS A 154 -10.00 33.28 1.53
CA HIS A 154 -9.77 33.65 2.93
C HIS A 154 -9.27 32.44 3.75
N PRO A 155 -8.03 31.95 3.48
CA PRO A 155 -7.49 30.78 4.17
C PRO A 155 -7.31 30.96 5.70
N GLY A 156 -7.42 32.20 6.20
CA GLY A 156 -7.38 32.54 7.62
C GLY A 156 -8.73 32.56 8.35
N ALA A 157 -9.86 32.52 7.63
CA ALA A 157 -11.19 32.62 8.26
C ALA A 157 -11.74 31.26 8.77
N HIS A 158 -11.17 30.14 8.29
CA HIS A 158 -11.62 28.78 8.61
C HIS A 158 -10.58 27.96 9.39
N LYS A 159 -9.60 28.62 10.02
CA LYS A 159 -8.58 27.95 10.85
C LYS A 159 -9.06 27.58 12.27
N ASP A 160 -10.25 28.03 12.67
CA ASP A 160 -10.81 27.81 14.00
C ASP A 160 -12.25 27.28 13.91
N ALA A 161 -12.41 25.97 13.66
CA ALA A 161 -13.60 25.18 14.00
C ALA A 161 -13.27 23.68 14.01
#